data_AF-A0A942LN28-F1
#
_entry.id   AF-A0A942LN28-F1
#
_cell.length_a   1.000
_cell.length_b   1.000
_cell.length_c   1.000
_cell.angle_alpha   90.00
_cell.angle_beta   90.00
_cell.angle_gamma   90.00
#
_symmetry.space_group_name_H-M   'P 1'
#
loop_
_entity.id
_entity.type
_entity.pdbx_description
1 polymer ?
#
loop_
_entity_poly.entity_id
_entity_poly.type
_entity_poly.pdbx_seq_one_letter_code
_entity_poly.pdbx_strand_id
1 'polypeptide(L)'
;MLEIFKTGTDKGKLKQDETYYLNRDLRNELIGHPIRKAEIPIGEFDNKECDFCGKPLTKPKNKLALLSSTIFSYQEKEDEIQYLLYHRNNNFKFENRTFKILDIQKRHSEFLIKYFDEILSKLKTILNEYLSELDKLEKVIEKRDFKTVLKLVELYFEAIFKSDFVYDKDSLLEIYDRRYEHLRYQNYIDRFYFVLRNEIADKRKYVIDIFGSKLVDKSSLKKPLPKINIIITSSNDPIEVKEEGKVTYHYEISKIATKRNTIDFDFFGGLLRSKCKDNELVLNELNYMERNISSEIEYYTSLRLICTELNEE
;
A
#
# COMPACT_ATOMS: atom_id res chain seq x y z
N MET A 1 -3.20 -11.16 -9.90
CA MET A 1 -3.39 -11.17 -8.43
C MET A 1 -2.06 -10.76 -7.83
N LEU A 2 -2.02 -9.75 -6.96
CA LEU A 2 -0.77 -9.27 -6.37
C LEU A 2 -0.11 -10.39 -5.55
N GLU A 3 1.22 -10.56 -5.66
CA GLU A 3 1.97 -11.62 -4.97
C GLU A 3 1.75 -11.64 -3.46
N ILE A 4 1.43 -10.48 -2.90
CA ILE A 4 1.14 -10.30 -1.48
C ILE A 4 -0.06 -11.18 -1.02
N PHE A 5 -1.06 -11.38 -1.88
CA PHE A 5 -2.24 -12.21 -1.60
C PHE A 5 -2.05 -13.69 -1.92
N LYS A 6 -0.88 -14.08 -2.43
CA LYS A 6 -0.59 -15.49 -2.71
C LYS A 6 -0.27 -16.20 -1.39
N THR A 7 -1.15 -17.11 -0.95
CA THR A 7 -0.99 -17.89 0.29
C THR A 7 -0.06 -19.11 0.14
N GLY A 8 0.43 -19.38 -1.08
CA GLY A 8 1.18 -20.62 -1.37
C GLY A 8 0.28 -21.87 -1.38
N THR A 9 -1.02 -21.72 -1.12
CA THR A 9 -2.02 -22.77 -1.21
C THR A 9 -2.42 -22.96 -2.67
N ASP A 10 -2.03 -24.09 -3.24
CA ASP A 10 -2.45 -24.46 -4.60
C ASP A 10 -3.90 -24.96 -4.62
N LYS A 11 -4.44 -25.08 -5.84
CA LYS A 11 -5.81 -25.55 -6.08
C LYS A 11 -6.05 -26.99 -5.60
N GLY A 12 -5.01 -27.81 -5.54
CA GLY A 12 -5.08 -29.17 -5.01
C GLY A 12 -5.32 -29.18 -3.50
N LYS A 13 -4.57 -28.37 -2.75
CA LYS A 13 -4.76 -28.17 -1.31
C LYS A 13 -6.13 -27.56 -0.99
N LEU A 14 -6.59 -26.58 -1.76
CA LEU A 14 -7.94 -26.02 -1.59
C LEU A 14 -9.03 -27.10 -1.72
N LYS A 15 -8.87 -28.09 -2.62
CA LYS A 15 -9.83 -29.18 -2.77
C LYS A 15 -9.87 -30.14 -1.57
N GLN A 16 -8.86 -30.13 -0.70
CA GLN A 16 -8.86 -30.89 0.55
C GLN A 16 -9.61 -30.16 1.66
N ASP A 17 -9.87 -28.86 1.50
CA ASP A 17 -10.67 -28.07 2.43
C ASP A 17 -12.16 -28.37 2.17
N GLU A 18 -12.80 -29.01 3.14
CA GLU A 18 -14.20 -29.42 3.05
C GLU A 18 -15.14 -28.23 2.80
N THR A 19 -14.89 -27.08 3.44
CA THR A 19 -15.71 -25.88 3.29
C THR A 19 -15.65 -25.32 1.86
N TYR A 20 -14.46 -25.36 1.26
CA TYR A 20 -14.25 -24.99 -0.14
C TYR A 20 -14.90 -25.99 -1.08
N TYR A 21 -14.62 -27.28 -0.89
CA TYR A 21 -15.04 -28.34 -1.80
C TYR A 21 -16.56 -28.42 -1.90
N LEU A 22 -17.26 -28.47 -0.76
CA LEU A 22 -18.72 -28.58 -0.71
C LEU A 22 -19.41 -27.39 -1.38
N ASN A 23 -18.99 -26.16 -1.08
CA ASN A 23 -19.60 -24.97 -1.67
C ASN A 23 -19.25 -24.83 -3.16
N ARG A 24 -18.03 -25.21 -3.56
CA ARG A 24 -17.61 -25.22 -4.96
C ARG A 24 -18.41 -26.23 -5.76
N ASP A 25 -18.63 -27.43 -5.24
CA ASP A 25 -19.35 -28.48 -5.95
C ASP A 25 -20.84 -28.15 -6.06
N LEU A 26 -21.46 -27.64 -4.99
CA LEU A 26 -22.81 -27.08 -5.05
C LEU A 26 -22.93 -25.99 -6.13
N ARG A 27 -21.99 -25.03 -6.17
CA ARG A 27 -21.96 -23.97 -7.21
C ARG A 27 -21.77 -24.56 -8.61
N ASN A 28 -20.95 -25.59 -8.75
CA ASN A 28 -20.73 -26.24 -10.05
C ASN A 28 -21.96 -27.02 -10.50
N GLU A 29 -22.67 -27.68 -9.60
CA GLU A 29 -23.88 -28.45 -9.92
C GLU A 29 -25.07 -27.56 -10.24
N LEU A 30 -25.19 -26.39 -9.61
CA LEU A 30 -26.31 -25.48 -9.83
C LEU A 30 -26.09 -24.46 -10.94
N ILE A 31 -24.88 -23.88 -11.02
CA ILE A 31 -24.63 -22.69 -11.85
C ILE A 31 -23.51 -22.97 -12.87
N GLY A 32 -22.39 -23.51 -12.42
CA GLY A 32 -21.20 -23.61 -13.26
C GLY A 32 -21.33 -24.61 -14.40
N HIS A 33 -21.82 -25.81 -14.09
CA HIS A 33 -21.94 -26.95 -15.00
C HIS A 33 -23.18 -27.78 -14.66
N PRO A 34 -24.40 -27.20 -14.73
CA PRO A 34 -25.64 -27.94 -14.43
C PRO A 34 -25.85 -29.11 -15.39
N ILE A 35 -25.20 -29.12 -16.55
CA ILE A 35 -25.11 -30.28 -17.45
C ILE A 35 -23.62 -30.55 -17.69
N ARG A 36 -23.11 -31.66 -17.16
CA ARG A 36 -21.72 -32.10 -17.36
C ARG A 36 -21.65 -33.16 -18.44
N LYS A 37 -20.73 -32.95 -19.39
CA LYS A 37 -20.38 -33.94 -20.41
C LYS A 37 -18.87 -34.18 -20.38
N ALA A 38 -18.45 -35.41 -20.68
CA ALA A 38 -17.04 -35.74 -20.88
C ALA A 38 -16.88 -36.67 -22.08
N GLU A 39 -15.69 -36.67 -22.66
CA GLU A 39 -15.33 -37.66 -23.67
C GLU A 39 -15.22 -39.04 -23.01
N ILE A 40 -15.89 -40.03 -23.58
CA ILE A 40 -15.74 -41.42 -23.15
C ILE A 40 -14.57 -42.04 -23.92
N PRO A 41 -13.63 -42.73 -23.25
CA PRO A 41 -12.60 -43.52 -23.91
C PRO A 41 -13.19 -44.55 -24.86
N ILE A 42 -12.57 -44.74 -26.02
CA ILE A 42 -13.05 -45.60 -27.12
C ILE A 42 -13.35 -47.04 -26.65
N GLY A 43 -12.68 -47.53 -25.60
CA GLY A 43 -12.84 -48.88 -25.05
C GLY A 43 -14.13 -49.17 -24.27
N GLU A 44 -14.98 -48.16 -23.98
CA GLU A 44 -16.30 -48.38 -23.35
C GLU A 44 -17.45 -48.51 -24.37
N PHE A 45 -17.18 -48.39 -25.66
CA PHE A 45 -18.20 -48.60 -26.69
C PHE A 45 -18.24 -50.07 -27.10
N ASP A 46 -19.40 -50.72 -26.99
CA ASP A 46 -19.64 -52.02 -27.62
C ASP A 46 -19.42 -51.85 -29.13
N ASN A 47 -18.33 -52.43 -29.64
CA ASN A 47 -18.07 -52.54 -31.08
C ASN A 47 -19.09 -53.52 -31.68
N LYS A 48 -20.33 -53.07 -31.88
CA LYS A 48 -21.32 -53.84 -32.62
C LYS A 48 -20.92 -53.85 -34.09
N GLU A 49 -20.51 -55.00 -34.59
CA GLU A 49 -20.30 -55.24 -36.01
C GLU A 49 -21.65 -55.55 -36.68
N CYS A 50 -21.79 -55.17 -37.94
CA CYS A 50 -22.95 -55.53 -38.72
C CYS A 50 -22.94 -57.05 -38.98
N ASP A 51 -23.94 -57.77 -38.47
CA ASP A 51 -24.06 -59.23 -38.63
C ASP A 51 -24.02 -59.71 -40.09
N PHE A 52 -24.32 -58.83 -41.06
CA PHE A 52 -24.37 -59.17 -42.48
C PHE A 52 -23.07 -58.87 -43.25
N CYS A 53 -22.29 -57.86 -42.84
CA CYS A 53 -21.12 -57.41 -43.62
C CYS A 53 -19.83 -57.22 -42.80
N GLY A 54 -19.86 -57.52 -41.49
CA GLY A 54 -18.71 -57.41 -40.59
C GLY A 54 -18.17 -55.98 -40.42
N LYS A 55 -18.84 -54.96 -40.97
CA LYS A 55 -18.41 -53.57 -40.81
C LYS A 55 -18.84 -53.05 -39.44
N PRO A 56 -17.98 -52.33 -38.70
CA PRO A 56 -18.37 -51.73 -37.43
C PRO A 56 -19.50 -50.72 -37.64
N LEU A 57 -20.64 -50.94 -36.97
CA LEU A 57 -21.84 -50.09 -37.07
C LEU A 57 -21.64 -48.71 -36.45
N THR A 58 -20.71 -48.61 -35.49
CA THR A 58 -20.36 -47.37 -34.82
C THR A 58 -18.87 -47.08 -34.99
N LYS A 59 -18.52 -46.10 -35.81
CA LYS A 59 -17.19 -45.48 -35.74
C LYS A 59 -17.12 -44.67 -34.44
N PRO A 60 -16.20 -44.95 -33.51
CA PRO A 60 -16.06 -44.15 -32.31
C PRO A 60 -15.50 -42.78 -32.70
N LYS A 61 -16.38 -41.80 -32.92
CA LYS A 61 -16.02 -40.39 -32.76
C LYS A 61 -16.02 -40.12 -31.26
N ASN A 62 -15.12 -39.26 -30.77
CA ASN A 62 -15.17 -38.75 -29.38
C ASN A 62 -16.58 -38.23 -29.10
N LYS A 63 -17.43 -39.08 -28.50
CA LYS A 63 -18.82 -38.75 -28.26
C LYS A 63 -18.86 -38.23 -26.84
N LEU A 64 -19.06 -36.92 -26.72
CA LEU A 64 -19.36 -36.29 -25.44
C LEU A 64 -20.58 -36.97 -24.84
N ALA A 65 -20.37 -37.73 -23.77
CA ALA A 65 -21.43 -38.38 -23.05
C ALA A 65 -21.83 -37.55 -21.85
N LEU A 66 -23.12 -37.60 -21.52
CA LEU A 66 -23.65 -36.99 -20.31
C LEU A 66 -23.05 -37.71 -19.10
N LEU A 67 -22.47 -36.95 -18.17
CA LEU A 67 -21.99 -37.43 -16.89
C LEU A 67 -23.01 -37.16 -15.80
N SER A 68 -23.53 -35.93 -15.75
CA SER A 68 -24.57 -35.55 -14.81
C SER A 68 -25.41 -34.40 -15.35
N SER A 69 -26.64 -34.29 -14.85
CA SER A 69 -27.52 -33.15 -15.06
C SER A 69 -28.27 -32.80 -13.79
N THR A 70 -28.44 -31.51 -13.56
CA THR A 70 -29.13 -30.93 -12.41
C THR A 70 -30.41 -30.24 -12.87
N ILE A 71 -31.51 -30.46 -12.16
CA ILE A 71 -32.80 -29.81 -12.39
C ILE A 71 -33.30 -29.27 -11.06
N PHE A 72 -33.75 -28.02 -11.01
CA PHE A 72 -34.39 -27.48 -9.80
C PHE A 72 -35.66 -28.27 -9.47
N SER A 73 -35.81 -28.67 -8.20
CA SER A 73 -37.04 -29.29 -7.72
C SER A 73 -38.05 -28.21 -7.32
N TYR A 74 -39.27 -28.63 -7.00
CA TYR A 74 -40.17 -27.78 -6.24
C TYR A 74 -39.54 -27.52 -4.87
N GLN A 75 -39.28 -26.25 -4.56
CA GLN A 75 -38.69 -25.86 -3.29
C GLN A 75 -39.77 -25.87 -2.22
N GLU A 76 -39.63 -26.75 -1.22
CA GLU A 76 -40.62 -26.87 -0.14
C GLU A 76 -40.47 -25.78 0.95
N LYS A 77 -39.25 -25.25 1.15
CA LYS A 77 -38.96 -24.24 2.18
C LYS A 77 -38.07 -23.11 1.65
N GLU A 78 -38.33 -21.90 2.13
CA GLU A 78 -37.57 -20.69 1.73
C GLU A 78 -36.11 -20.68 2.21
N ASP A 79 -35.78 -21.39 3.30
CA ASP A 79 -34.45 -21.42 3.91
C ASP A 79 -33.53 -22.54 3.36
N GLU A 80 -34.02 -23.30 2.37
CA GLU A 80 -33.34 -24.46 1.79
C GLU A 80 -33.22 -24.32 0.26
N ILE A 81 -32.14 -24.84 -0.30
CA ILE A 81 -31.96 -25.05 -1.74
C ILE A 81 -32.16 -26.53 -2.02
N GLN A 82 -33.14 -26.84 -2.88
CA GLN A 82 -33.50 -28.21 -3.25
C GLN A 82 -33.36 -28.41 -4.76
N TYR A 83 -32.77 -29.54 -5.17
CA TYR A 83 -32.63 -29.90 -6.58
C TYR A 83 -32.52 -31.41 -6.78
N LEU A 84 -32.80 -31.83 -8.01
CA LEU A 84 -32.66 -33.20 -8.47
C LEU A 84 -31.35 -33.34 -9.24
N LEU A 85 -30.50 -34.26 -8.79
CA LEU A 85 -29.26 -34.64 -9.45
C LEU A 85 -29.46 -35.98 -10.17
N TYR A 86 -29.06 -36.04 -11.43
CA TYR A 86 -29.00 -37.26 -12.23
C TYR A 86 -27.56 -37.49 -12.62
N HIS A 87 -27.00 -38.68 -12.36
CA HIS A 87 -25.60 -38.95 -12.68
C HIS A 87 -25.37 -40.38 -13.21
N ARG A 88 -24.37 -40.51 -14.08
CA ARG A 88 -24.05 -41.77 -14.78
C ARG A 88 -23.77 -42.92 -13.81
N ASN A 89 -23.07 -42.65 -12.70
CA ASN A 89 -22.70 -43.70 -11.72
C ASN A 89 -23.90 -44.38 -11.04
N ASN A 90 -25.08 -43.74 -11.04
CA ASN A 90 -26.33 -44.33 -10.54
C ASN A 90 -27.33 -44.56 -11.67
N ASN A 91 -26.85 -44.80 -12.89
CA ASN A 91 -27.67 -45.02 -14.08
C ASN A 91 -28.74 -43.93 -14.30
N PHE A 92 -28.40 -42.68 -13.97
CA PHE A 92 -29.32 -41.53 -14.03
C PHE A 92 -30.63 -41.73 -13.25
N LYS A 93 -30.61 -42.49 -12.15
CA LYS A 93 -31.67 -42.39 -11.15
C LYS A 93 -31.60 -41.02 -10.48
N PHE A 94 -32.76 -40.44 -10.18
CA PHE A 94 -32.81 -39.14 -9.52
C PHE A 94 -32.32 -39.27 -8.07
N GLU A 95 -31.55 -38.28 -7.63
CA GLU A 95 -31.15 -38.09 -6.24
C GLU A 95 -31.65 -36.71 -5.80
N ASN A 96 -32.42 -36.66 -4.71
CA ASN A 96 -32.86 -35.38 -4.14
C ASN A 96 -31.75 -34.81 -3.25
N ARG A 97 -31.34 -33.58 -3.52
CA ARG A 97 -30.30 -32.86 -2.80
C ARG A 97 -30.91 -31.65 -2.11
N THR A 98 -30.73 -31.56 -0.80
CA THR A 98 -31.25 -30.47 0.03
C THR A 98 -30.13 -29.86 0.85
N PHE A 99 -29.99 -28.53 0.79
CA PHE A 99 -28.99 -27.78 1.56
C PHE A 99 -29.63 -26.57 2.23
N LYS A 100 -29.35 -26.35 3.52
CA LYS A 100 -29.76 -25.11 4.19
C LYS A 100 -28.88 -23.95 3.73
N ILE A 101 -29.52 -22.81 3.45
CA ILE A 101 -28.82 -21.58 3.05
C ILE A 101 -27.83 -21.15 4.14
N LEU A 102 -28.23 -21.26 5.41
CA LEU A 102 -27.38 -20.91 6.56
C LEU A 102 -26.09 -21.73 6.61
N ASP A 103 -26.13 -23.03 6.27
CA ASP A 103 -24.94 -23.88 6.29
C ASP A 103 -23.96 -23.49 5.18
N ILE A 104 -24.47 -23.12 4.00
CA ILE A 104 -23.65 -22.62 2.89
C ILE A 104 -22.94 -21.33 3.28
N GLN A 105 -23.69 -20.38 3.85
CA GLN A 105 -23.18 -19.10 4.32
C GLN A 105 -22.12 -19.29 5.42
N LYS A 106 -22.37 -20.21 6.37
CA LYS A 106 -21.44 -20.53 7.45
C LYS A 106 -20.12 -21.08 6.90
N ARG A 107 -20.16 -22.11 6.05
CA ARG A 107 -18.95 -22.65 5.40
C ARG A 107 -18.21 -21.60 4.58
N HIS A 108 -18.93 -20.73 3.88
CA HIS A 108 -18.30 -19.66 3.11
C HIS A 108 -17.58 -18.65 4.03
N SER A 109 -18.20 -18.31 5.15
CA SER A 109 -17.62 -17.40 6.15
C SER A 109 -16.38 -18.02 6.80
N GLU A 110 -16.45 -19.30 7.18
CA GLU A 110 -15.31 -20.05 7.73
C GLU A 110 -14.13 -20.12 6.75
N PHE A 111 -14.42 -20.41 5.48
CA PHE A 111 -13.42 -20.37 4.41
C PHE A 111 -12.76 -18.99 4.33
N LEU A 112 -13.56 -17.92 4.21
CA LEU A 112 -13.01 -16.56 4.08
C LEU A 112 -12.17 -16.17 5.29
N ILE A 113 -12.65 -16.41 6.51
CA ILE A 113 -11.93 -16.11 7.75
C ILE A 113 -10.57 -16.80 7.76
N LYS A 114 -10.53 -18.12 7.50
CA LYS A 114 -9.29 -18.90 7.49
C LYS A 114 -8.25 -18.33 6.52
N TYR A 115 -8.62 -18.11 5.26
CA TYR A 115 -7.64 -17.66 4.27
C TYR A 115 -7.29 -16.18 4.40
N PHE A 116 -8.20 -15.34 4.94
CA PHE A 116 -7.84 -13.97 5.31
C PHE A 116 -6.88 -13.95 6.49
N ASP A 117 -7.04 -14.81 7.49
CA ASP A 117 -6.10 -14.94 8.61
C ASP A 117 -4.72 -15.42 8.13
N GLU A 118 -4.66 -16.35 7.17
CA GLU A 118 -3.40 -16.75 6.52
C GLU A 118 -2.71 -15.56 5.80
N ILE A 119 -3.47 -14.76 5.05
CA ILE A 119 -2.96 -13.56 4.37
C ILE A 119 -2.48 -12.54 5.40
N LEU A 120 -3.26 -12.28 6.46
CA LEU A 120 -2.91 -11.35 7.53
C LEU A 120 -1.64 -11.78 8.25
N SER A 121 -1.48 -13.08 8.51
CA SER A 121 -0.26 -13.64 9.10
C SER A 121 0.95 -13.40 8.21
N LYS A 122 0.84 -13.64 6.90
CA LYS A 122 1.90 -13.35 5.94
C LYS A 122 2.28 -11.87 5.92
N LEU A 123 1.28 -10.98 5.91
CA LEU A 123 1.49 -9.53 5.97
C LEU A 123 2.23 -9.11 7.25
N LYS A 124 1.86 -9.69 8.39
CA LYS A 124 2.58 -9.50 9.66
C LYS A 124 4.04 -9.90 9.56
N THR A 125 4.34 -11.05 8.98
CA THR A 125 5.72 -11.51 8.78
C THR A 125 6.53 -10.53 7.93
N ILE A 126 6.00 -10.11 6.78
CA ILE A 126 6.68 -9.16 5.88
C ILE A 126 6.97 -7.83 6.60
N LEU A 127 6.00 -7.32 7.35
CA LEU A 127 6.18 -6.06 8.08
C LEU A 127 7.14 -6.19 9.27
N ASN A 128 7.20 -7.33 9.94
CA ASN A 128 8.20 -7.60 10.97
C ASN A 128 9.62 -7.72 10.39
N GLU A 129 9.77 -8.36 9.22
CA GLU A 129 11.04 -8.39 8.49
C GLU A 129 11.49 -6.98 8.13
N TYR A 130 10.56 -6.16 7.60
CA TYR A 130 10.82 -4.75 7.32
C TYR A 130 11.27 -3.98 8.56
N LEU A 131 10.61 -4.13 9.71
CA LEU A 131 11.04 -3.55 10.98
C LEU A 131 12.47 -3.96 11.37
N SER A 132 12.81 -5.24 11.17
CA SER A 132 14.18 -5.72 11.43
C SER A 132 15.21 -5.06 10.51
N GLU A 133 14.87 -4.81 9.25
CA GLU A 133 15.73 -4.06 8.33
C GLU A 133 15.89 -2.59 8.75
N LEU A 134 14.83 -1.95 9.29
CA LEU A 134 14.95 -0.60 9.87
C LEU A 134 15.94 -0.56 11.04
N ASP A 135 15.88 -1.54 11.93
CA ASP A 135 16.80 -1.64 13.07
C ASP A 135 18.25 -1.86 12.62
N LYS A 136 18.47 -2.59 11.51
CA LYS A 136 19.79 -2.73 10.90
C LYS A 136 20.29 -1.41 10.32
N LEU A 137 19.42 -0.65 9.65
CA LEU A 137 19.75 0.65 9.08
C LEU A 137 20.16 1.66 10.16
N GLU A 138 19.43 1.75 11.27
CA GLU A 138 19.80 2.62 12.40
C GLU A 138 21.18 2.28 12.97
N LYS A 139 21.48 0.99 13.16
CA LYS A 139 22.81 0.55 13.62
C LYS A 139 23.92 0.94 12.65
N VAL A 140 23.63 1.00 11.35
CA VAL A 140 24.59 1.45 10.34
C VAL A 140 24.79 2.95 10.42
N ILE A 141 23.71 3.73 10.56
CA ILE A 141 23.76 5.19 10.75
C ILE A 141 24.65 5.58 11.93
N GLU A 142 24.66 4.82 13.02
CA GLU A 142 25.48 5.11 14.20
C GLU A 142 26.96 4.74 14.05
N LYS A 143 27.29 3.72 13.24
CA LYS A 143 28.60 3.05 13.29
C LYS A 143 29.45 3.17 12.03
N ARG A 144 28.85 3.54 10.90
CA ARG A 144 29.53 3.56 9.60
C ARG A 144 29.74 4.98 9.09
N ASP A 145 30.62 5.10 8.11
CA ASP A 145 30.88 6.35 7.41
C ASP A 145 29.67 6.77 6.55
N PHE A 146 29.56 8.08 6.30
CA PHE A 146 28.44 8.68 5.56
C PHE A 146 28.25 8.07 4.17
N LYS A 147 29.35 7.76 3.46
CA LYS A 147 29.29 7.18 2.11
C LYS A 147 28.67 5.77 2.15
N THR A 148 28.97 4.99 3.18
CA THR A 148 28.32 3.68 3.39
C THR A 148 26.85 3.83 3.73
N VAL A 149 26.47 4.79 4.59
CA VAL A 149 25.06 5.07 4.92
C VAL A 149 24.29 5.43 3.67
N LEU A 150 24.81 6.35 2.85
CA LEU A 150 24.13 6.87 1.66
C LEU A 150 23.84 5.76 0.62
N LYS A 151 24.77 4.81 0.45
CA LYS A 151 24.56 3.65 -0.43
C LYS A 151 23.42 2.74 0.05
N LEU A 152 23.29 2.54 1.36
CA LEU A 152 22.20 1.72 1.90
C LEU A 152 20.87 2.46 1.81
N VAL A 153 20.86 3.76 2.12
CA VAL A 153 19.67 4.60 1.98
C VAL A 153 19.18 4.61 0.52
N GLU A 154 20.07 4.64 -0.45
CA GLU A 154 19.72 4.52 -1.88
C GLU A 154 19.03 3.20 -2.22
N LEU A 155 19.46 2.08 -1.64
CA LEU A 155 18.88 0.76 -1.92
C LEU A 155 17.52 0.55 -1.26
N TYR A 156 17.31 1.12 -0.08
CA TYR A 156 16.16 0.78 0.77
C TYR A 156 15.20 1.95 1.03
N PHE A 157 15.62 3.19 0.78
CA PHE A 157 14.96 4.44 1.19
C PHE A 157 15.06 5.55 0.13
N GLU A 158 15.01 5.21 -1.17
CA GLU A 158 15.14 6.18 -2.28
C GLU A 158 14.23 7.42 -2.17
N ALA A 159 13.05 7.27 -1.55
CA ALA A 159 12.08 8.35 -1.39
C ALA A 159 12.65 9.57 -0.63
N ILE A 160 13.60 9.37 0.29
CA ILE A 160 14.20 10.46 1.06
C ILE A 160 14.97 11.44 0.15
N PHE A 161 15.51 10.97 -0.97
CA PHE A 161 16.25 11.84 -1.89
C PHE A 161 15.35 12.82 -2.66
N LYS A 162 14.03 12.68 -2.50
CA LYS A 162 13.01 13.59 -3.07
C LYS A 162 12.38 14.49 -2.00
N SER A 163 12.79 14.37 -0.73
CA SER A 163 12.17 15.13 0.36
C SER A 163 12.60 16.59 0.40
N ASP A 164 13.75 16.92 -0.18
CA ASP A 164 14.36 18.25 -0.08
C ASP A 164 15.22 18.57 -1.33
N PHE A 165 15.54 19.84 -1.52
CA PHE A 165 16.40 20.29 -2.62
C PHE A 165 17.82 19.79 -2.40
N VAL A 166 18.52 19.31 -3.43
CA VAL A 166 19.95 18.94 -3.34
C VAL A 166 20.21 17.73 -2.40
N TYR A 167 19.18 16.90 -2.17
CA TYR A 167 19.30 15.63 -1.46
C TYR A 167 19.74 14.48 -2.37
N ASP A 168 20.04 14.73 -3.64
CA ASP A 168 20.62 13.68 -4.47
C ASP A 168 21.98 13.23 -3.91
N LYS A 169 22.33 11.99 -4.23
CA LYS A 169 23.50 11.32 -3.69
C LYS A 169 24.81 12.06 -3.99
N ASP A 170 24.96 12.60 -5.20
CA ASP A 170 26.22 13.20 -5.63
C ASP A 170 26.42 14.54 -4.91
N SER A 171 25.36 15.34 -4.80
CA SER A 171 25.39 16.59 -4.05
C SER A 171 25.64 16.37 -2.55
N LEU A 172 25.01 15.37 -1.93
CA LEU A 172 25.24 15.04 -0.52
C LEU A 172 26.69 14.62 -0.25
N LEU A 173 27.33 13.90 -1.18
CA LEU A 173 28.75 13.55 -1.07
C LEU A 173 29.64 14.79 -1.18
N GLU A 174 29.36 15.68 -2.13
CA GLU A 174 30.10 16.94 -2.29
C GLU A 174 30.00 17.81 -1.03
N ILE A 175 28.79 17.98 -0.49
CA ILE A 175 28.54 18.72 0.75
C ILE A 175 29.29 18.08 1.93
N TYR A 176 29.27 16.75 2.03
CA TYR A 176 29.94 16.03 3.11
C TYR A 176 31.46 16.20 3.09
N ASP A 177 32.07 16.21 1.91
CA ASP A 177 33.52 16.41 1.75
C ASP A 177 33.94 17.82 2.21
N ARG A 178 33.03 18.80 2.12
CA ARG A 178 33.23 20.20 2.50
C ARG A 178 32.78 20.55 3.92
N ARG A 179 32.34 19.55 4.71
CA ARG A 179 31.75 19.76 6.05
C ARG A 179 32.59 20.57 7.05
N TYR A 180 33.91 20.61 6.86
CA TYR A 180 34.83 21.36 7.72
C TYR A 180 35.17 22.77 7.21
N GLU A 181 34.72 23.13 6.00
CA GLU A 181 34.98 24.47 5.42
C GLU A 181 34.11 25.54 6.07
N HIS A 182 32.84 25.22 6.33
CA HIS A 182 31.87 26.15 6.89
C HIS A 182 30.74 25.41 7.62
N LEU A 183 30.16 26.05 8.65
CA LEU A 183 29.08 25.48 9.48
C LEU A 183 27.88 25.00 8.66
N ARG A 184 27.57 25.68 7.54
CA ARG A 184 26.41 25.36 6.69
C ARG A 184 26.43 23.94 6.13
N TYR A 185 27.61 23.43 5.78
CA TYR A 185 27.72 22.09 5.21
C TYR A 185 27.45 21.03 6.28
N GLN A 186 28.04 21.20 7.47
CA GLN A 186 27.77 20.31 8.60
C GLN A 186 26.30 20.38 9.02
N ASN A 187 25.72 21.59 9.13
CA ASN A 187 24.29 21.79 9.42
C ASN A 187 23.40 21.04 8.42
N TYR A 188 23.74 21.08 7.13
CA TYR A 188 22.99 20.40 6.09
C TYR A 188 23.05 18.87 6.24
N ILE A 189 24.23 18.32 6.52
CA ILE A 189 24.41 16.87 6.78
C ILE A 189 23.68 16.45 8.06
N ASP A 190 23.75 17.25 9.12
CA ASP A 190 23.04 16.98 10.38
C ASP A 190 21.52 16.96 10.16
N ARG A 191 21.01 17.87 9.33
CA ARG A 191 19.60 17.88 8.92
C ARG A 191 19.22 16.62 8.16
N PHE A 192 20.04 16.19 7.20
CA PHE A 192 19.79 14.94 6.48
C PHE A 192 19.66 13.74 7.45
N TYR A 193 20.57 13.62 8.41
CA TYR A 193 20.48 12.57 9.43
C TYR A 193 19.24 12.69 10.32
N PHE A 194 18.84 13.92 10.68
CA PHE A 194 17.63 14.15 11.46
C PHE A 194 16.38 13.71 10.70
N VAL A 195 16.24 14.12 9.43
CA VAL A 195 15.13 13.71 8.57
C VAL A 195 15.10 12.20 8.40
N LEU A 196 16.24 11.58 8.10
CA LEU A 196 16.35 10.12 7.96
C LEU A 196 15.91 9.37 9.21
N ARG A 197 16.33 9.83 10.40
CA ARG A 197 15.91 9.22 11.67
C ARG A 197 14.41 9.38 11.93
N ASN A 198 13.85 10.55 11.63
CA ASN A 198 12.42 10.78 11.78
C ASN A 198 11.60 9.93 10.80
N GLU A 199 12.02 9.81 9.54
CA GLU A 199 11.34 8.94 8.58
C GLU A 199 11.35 7.48 9.05
N ILE A 200 12.50 6.98 9.54
CA ILE A 200 12.60 5.63 10.10
C ILE A 200 11.65 5.47 11.29
N ALA A 201 11.62 6.43 12.21
CA ALA A 201 10.76 6.41 13.38
C ALA A 201 9.27 6.44 13.00
N ASP A 202 8.88 7.27 12.03
CA ASP A 202 7.51 7.37 11.53
C ASP A 202 7.06 6.08 10.85
N LYS A 203 7.92 5.47 10.01
CA LYS A 203 7.62 4.17 9.40
C LYS A 203 7.49 3.08 10.44
N ARG A 204 8.35 3.05 11.46
CA ARG A 204 8.27 2.10 12.57
C ARG A 204 6.95 2.26 13.31
N LYS A 205 6.60 3.49 13.68
CA LYS A 205 5.34 3.80 14.36
C LYS A 205 4.13 3.39 13.52
N TYR A 206 4.13 3.69 12.23
CA TYR A 206 3.06 3.31 11.32
C TYR A 206 2.82 1.79 11.29
N VAL A 207 3.89 0.98 11.22
CA VAL A 207 3.78 -0.49 11.25
C VAL A 207 3.24 -0.97 12.61
N ILE A 208 3.73 -0.41 13.71
CA ILE A 208 3.25 -0.74 15.06
C ILE A 208 1.77 -0.38 15.19
N ASP A 209 1.35 0.79 14.70
CA ASP A 209 -0.03 1.26 14.79
C ASP A 209 -1.00 0.37 13.98
N ILE A 210 -0.59 -0.08 12.78
CA ILE A 210 -1.39 -1.02 11.96
C ILE A 210 -1.74 -2.30 12.72
N PHE A 211 -0.83 -2.81 13.54
CA PHE A 211 -1.03 -4.06 14.29
C PHE A 211 -1.47 -3.85 15.74
N GLY A 212 -1.13 -2.70 16.31
CA GLY A 212 -1.38 -2.29 17.68
C GLY A 212 -2.75 -1.65 17.87
N SER A 213 -3.42 -1.20 16.80
CA SER A 213 -4.83 -0.84 16.83
C SER A 213 -5.65 -2.07 17.23
N LYS A 214 -5.84 -2.25 18.55
CA LYS A 214 -6.88 -3.10 19.12
C LYS A 214 -8.17 -2.70 18.43
N LEU A 215 -8.81 -3.68 17.77
CA LEU A 215 -10.20 -3.69 17.34
C LEU A 215 -10.66 -2.32 16.84
N VAL A 216 -10.78 -2.16 15.52
CA VAL A 216 -11.67 -1.14 14.94
C VAL A 216 -12.94 -1.13 15.79
N ASP A 217 -13.10 -0.10 16.62
CA ASP A 217 -14.25 0.03 17.46
C ASP A 217 -15.40 0.22 16.47
N LYS A 218 -16.21 -0.81 16.27
CA LYS A 218 -17.31 -0.81 15.30
C LYS A 218 -18.32 0.32 15.60
N SER A 219 -18.19 0.98 16.76
CA SER A 219 -18.88 2.22 17.13
C SER A 219 -18.49 3.43 16.24
N SER A 220 -17.28 3.45 15.66
CA SER A 220 -16.73 4.61 14.93
C SER A 220 -17.24 4.77 13.49
N LEU A 221 -17.88 3.74 12.92
CA LEU A 221 -18.52 3.81 11.59
C LEU A 221 -19.85 4.61 11.57
N LYS A 222 -20.29 5.15 12.72
CA LYS A 222 -21.51 5.97 12.85
C LYS A 222 -21.25 7.38 13.41
N LYS A 223 -20.08 7.98 13.19
CA LYS A 223 -19.92 9.41 13.52
C LYS A 223 -20.62 10.25 12.44
N PRO A 224 -21.69 11.01 12.76
CA PRO A 224 -22.25 11.95 11.79
C PRO A 224 -21.18 12.96 11.42
N LEU A 225 -21.13 13.33 10.13
CA LEU A 225 -20.22 14.35 9.63
C LEU A 225 -20.34 15.62 10.49
N PRO A 226 -19.22 16.21 10.94
CA PRO A 226 -19.27 17.46 11.69
C PRO A 226 -19.96 18.52 10.84
N LYS A 227 -21.02 19.12 11.37
CA LYS A 227 -21.65 20.29 10.75
C LYS A 227 -20.67 21.44 10.85
N ILE A 228 -20.01 21.75 9.73
CA ILE A 228 -19.19 22.95 9.60
C ILE A 228 -20.15 24.13 9.55
N ASN A 229 -20.21 24.91 10.63
CA ASN A 229 -20.83 26.24 10.59
C ASN A 229 -19.82 27.19 9.97
N ILE A 230 -20.04 27.55 8.70
CA ILE A 230 -19.29 28.61 8.04
C ILE A 230 -19.87 29.93 8.54
N ILE A 231 -19.18 30.57 9.49
CA ILE A 231 -19.48 31.94 9.91
C ILE A 231 -18.79 32.84 8.90
N ILE A 232 -19.57 33.48 8.02
CA ILE A 232 -19.08 34.57 7.17
C ILE A 232 -19.15 35.83 8.02
N THR A 233 -18.03 36.22 8.62
CA THR A 233 -17.91 37.53 9.28
C THR A 233 -17.79 38.61 8.21
N SER A 234 -18.87 39.35 8.00
CA SER A 234 -18.80 40.69 7.39
C SER A 234 -18.01 41.58 8.33
N SER A 235 -16.81 41.97 7.89
CA SER A 235 -15.86 42.86 8.55
C SER A 235 -16.52 44.15 9.01
N ASN A 236 -16.79 44.29 10.31
CA ASN A 236 -17.01 45.58 10.99
C ASN A 236 -16.97 45.47 12.53
N ASP A 237 -16.14 44.57 13.09
CA ASP A 237 -15.85 44.61 14.52
C ASP A 237 -14.47 45.26 14.78
N PRO A 238 -14.32 46.07 15.84
CA PRO A 238 -13.08 46.79 16.12
C PRO A 238 -11.99 45.80 16.52
N ILE A 239 -10.80 45.99 15.95
CA ILE A 239 -9.61 45.19 16.23
C ILE A 239 -9.22 45.41 17.68
N GLU A 240 -9.49 44.41 18.53
CA GLU A 240 -8.83 44.28 19.83
C GLU A 240 -7.32 44.17 19.61
N VAL A 241 -6.59 44.96 20.40
CA VAL A 241 -5.14 45.14 20.35
C VAL A 241 -4.45 43.77 20.44
N LYS A 242 -3.79 43.37 19.36
CA LYS A 242 -3.00 42.14 19.28
C LYS A 242 -1.81 42.21 20.23
N GLU A 243 -1.65 41.17 21.03
CA GLU A 243 -0.39 40.79 21.67
C GLU A 243 0.75 40.86 20.64
N GLU A 244 1.96 41.26 21.07
CA GLU A 244 3.16 41.34 20.23
C GLU A 244 3.36 40.03 19.45
N GLY A 245 2.96 40.05 18.17
CA GLY A 245 2.94 38.86 17.34
C GLY A 245 4.35 38.32 17.15
N LYS A 246 4.54 37.02 17.41
CA LYS A 246 5.78 36.31 17.04
C LYS A 246 6.15 36.66 15.60
N VAL A 247 7.32 37.23 15.41
CA VAL A 247 7.86 37.50 14.08
C VAL A 247 8.03 36.16 13.38
N THR A 248 7.34 35.98 12.26
CA THR A 248 7.45 34.80 11.41
C THR A 248 8.28 35.13 10.18
N TYR A 249 9.08 34.16 9.73
CA TYR A 249 9.95 34.25 8.56
C TYR A 249 9.57 33.23 7.47
N HIS A 250 8.67 32.31 7.80
CA HIS A 250 8.22 31.21 6.94
C HIS A 250 7.88 31.66 5.51
N TYR A 251 7.16 32.78 5.37
CA TYR A 251 6.71 33.27 4.08
C TYR A 251 7.89 33.72 3.20
N GLU A 252 8.78 34.55 3.74
CA GLU A 252 9.94 35.04 2.98
C GLU A 252 10.90 33.90 2.64
N ILE A 253 11.18 33.01 3.59
CA ILE A 253 12.01 31.81 3.38
C ILE A 253 11.41 30.93 2.27
N SER A 254 10.11 30.67 2.32
CA SER A 254 9.42 29.85 1.31
C SER A 254 9.51 30.46 -0.08
N LYS A 255 9.48 31.80 -0.21
CA LYS A 255 9.62 32.46 -1.51
C LYS A 255 11.04 32.37 -2.04
N ILE A 256 12.04 32.63 -1.20
CA ILE A 256 13.46 32.52 -1.56
C ILE A 256 13.82 31.07 -1.95
N ALA A 257 13.27 30.07 -1.26
CA ALA A 257 13.49 28.66 -1.57
C ALA A 257 13.11 28.27 -3.01
N THR A 258 12.08 28.92 -3.57
CA THR A 258 11.60 28.60 -4.93
C THR A 258 12.53 29.05 -6.06
N LYS A 259 13.50 29.94 -5.78
CA LYS A 259 14.54 30.40 -6.73
C LYS A 259 13.98 30.82 -8.11
N ARG A 260 12.80 31.47 -8.13
CA ARG A 260 12.08 31.79 -9.38
C ARG A 260 12.81 32.78 -10.27
N ASN A 261 13.34 33.84 -9.69
CA ASN A 261 14.08 34.89 -10.36
C ASN A 261 14.86 35.73 -9.33
N THR A 262 15.79 36.55 -9.81
CA THR A 262 16.63 37.43 -8.97
C THR A 262 15.82 38.52 -8.28
N ILE A 263 14.77 39.04 -8.91
CA ILE A 263 13.92 40.10 -8.36
C ILE A 263 13.20 39.63 -7.08
N ASP A 264 12.70 38.39 -7.09
CA ASP A 264 12.08 37.76 -5.93
C ASP A 264 13.10 37.58 -4.80
N PHE A 265 14.33 37.17 -5.13
CA PHE A 265 15.41 37.07 -4.14
C PHE A 265 15.71 38.44 -3.51
N ASP A 266 15.87 39.49 -4.31
CA ASP A 266 16.16 40.83 -3.82
C ASP A 266 15.04 41.36 -2.92
N PHE A 267 13.79 41.15 -3.32
CA PHE A 267 12.63 41.59 -2.58
C PHE A 267 12.47 40.85 -1.24
N PHE A 268 12.37 39.51 -1.28
CA PHE A 268 12.14 38.71 -0.07
C PHE A 268 13.39 38.62 0.81
N GLY A 269 14.58 38.59 0.21
CA GLY A 269 15.86 38.67 0.90
C GLY A 269 16.05 40.02 1.59
N GLY A 270 15.66 41.13 0.93
CA GLY A 270 15.62 42.46 1.54
C GLY A 270 14.71 42.54 2.76
N LEU A 271 13.52 41.91 2.69
CA LEU A 271 12.61 41.80 3.83
C LEU A 271 13.25 41.01 5.00
N LEU A 272 13.88 39.86 4.74
CA LEU A 272 14.60 39.10 5.77
C LEU A 272 15.74 39.90 6.38
N ARG A 273 16.56 40.58 5.57
CA ARG A 273 17.64 41.46 6.06
C ARG A 273 17.09 42.54 6.99
N SER A 274 15.93 43.12 6.67
CA SER A 274 15.30 44.13 7.52
C SER A 274 14.75 43.56 8.83
N LYS A 275 14.27 42.31 8.85
CA LYS A 275 13.79 41.64 10.06
C LYS A 275 14.93 41.12 10.94
N CYS A 276 16.05 40.72 10.33
CA CYS A 276 17.18 40.06 10.99
C CYS A 276 18.42 40.97 11.10
N LYS A 277 18.24 42.28 11.30
CA LYS A 277 19.35 43.26 11.32
C LYS A 277 20.43 42.95 12.35
N ASP A 278 20.03 42.35 13.47
CA ASP A 278 20.93 42.01 14.57
C ASP A 278 21.51 40.58 14.46
N ASN A 279 21.08 39.79 13.46
CA ASN A 279 21.59 38.43 13.25
C ASN A 279 22.64 38.41 12.12
N GLU A 280 23.91 38.56 12.51
CA GLU A 280 25.04 38.58 11.57
C GLU A 280 25.15 37.30 10.74
N LEU A 281 24.81 36.14 11.31
CA LEU A 281 24.85 34.86 10.61
C LEU A 281 23.87 34.87 9.43
N VAL A 282 22.61 35.22 9.67
CA VAL A 282 21.59 35.29 8.62
C VAL A 282 21.97 36.31 7.54
N LEU A 283 22.50 37.48 7.92
CA LEU A 283 22.94 38.49 6.95
C LEU A 283 24.10 38.01 6.09
N ASN A 284 25.08 37.32 6.68
CA ASN A 284 26.23 36.75 5.98
C ASN A 284 25.79 35.63 5.02
N GLU A 285 24.89 34.76 5.43
CA GLU A 285 24.35 33.70 4.57
C GLU A 285 23.51 34.26 3.43
N LEU A 286 22.68 35.28 3.65
CA LEU A 286 21.92 35.93 2.57
C LEU A 286 22.85 36.59 1.53
N ASN A 287 23.92 37.26 1.98
CA ASN A 287 24.96 37.79 1.09
C ASN A 287 25.66 36.68 0.31
N TYR A 288 25.90 35.55 0.95
CA TYR A 288 26.55 34.41 0.33
C TYR A 288 25.65 33.77 -0.74
N MET A 289 24.36 33.59 -0.46
CA MET A 289 23.36 33.11 -1.41
C MET A 289 23.27 33.99 -2.65
N GLU A 290 23.28 35.32 -2.46
CA GLU A 290 23.21 36.30 -3.54
C GLU A 290 24.42 36.18 -4.49
N ARG A 291 25.62 36.05 -3.93
CA ARG A 291 26.87 35.89 -4.71
C ARG A 291 26.97 34.55 -5.43
N ASN A 292 26.35 33.51 -4.88
CA ASN A 292 26.43 32.13 -5.39
C ASN A 292 25.09 31.63 -5.93
N ILE A 293 24.23 32.53 -6.43
CA ILE A 293 22.86 32.21 -6.83
C ILE A 293 22.80 31.13 -7.93
N SER A 294 23.84 30.97 -8.74
CA SER A 294 23.92 29.94 -9.78
C SER A 294 24.19 28.53 -9.23
N SER A 295 24.87 28.41 -8.08
CA SER A 295 25.22 27.12 -7.48
C SER A 295 24.10 26.64 -6.56
N GLU A 296 23.50 25.50 -6.88
CA GLU A 296 22.42 24.92 -6.07
C GLU A 296 22.92 24.49 -4.69
N ILE A 297 24.07 23.82 -4.63
CA ILE A 297 24.69 23.38 -3.36
C ILE A 297 24.92 24.57 -2.43
N GLU A 298 25.56 25.62 -2.94
CA GLU A 298 25.85 26.81 -2.14
C GLU A 298 24.58 27.52 -1.68
N TYR A 299 23.63 27.66 -2.60
CA TYR A 299 22.37 28.34 -2.30
C TYR A 299 21.55 27.60 -1.24
N TYR A 300 21.35 26.29 -1.40
CA TYR A 300 20.47 25.51 -0.53
C TYR A 300 21.14 25.15 0.81
N THR A 301 22.47 25.00 0.86
CA THR A 301 23.18 24.83 2.15
C THR A 301 23.12 26.10 3.00
N SER A 302 23.30 27.28 2.39
CA SER A 302 23.11 28.57 3.07
C SER A 302 21.67 28.79 3.51
N LEU A 303 20.70 28.53 2.63
CA LEU A 303 19.28 28.65 2.96
C LEU A 303 18.89 27.76 4.15
N ARG A 304 19.37 26.52 4.16
CA ARG A 304 19.06 25.57 5.24
C ARG A 304 19.63 26.05 6.58
N LEU A 305 20.84 26.61 6.58
CA LEU A 305 21.44 27.17 7.79
C LEU A 305 20.61 28.36 8.32
N ILE A 306 20.11 29.22 7.43
CA ILE A 306 19.18 30.32 7.80
C ILE A 306 17.90 29.75 8.45
N CYS A 307 17.30 28.70 7.87
CA CYS A 307 16.10 28.08 8.45
C CYS A 307 16.35 27.53 9.85
N THR A 308 17.50 26.88 10.08
CA THR A 308 17.87 26.38 11.41
C THR A 308 18.06 27.53 12.41
N GLU A 309 18.78 28.58 12.05
CA GLU A 309 19.02 29.73 12.93
C GLU A 309 17.72 30.45 13.31
N LEU A 310 16.76 30.52 12.38
CA LEU A 310 15.47 31.18 12.60
C LEU A 310 14.38 30.26 13.19
N ASN A 311 14.67 28.97 13.43
CA ASN A 311 13.72 27.96 13.90
C ASN A 311 12.49 27.79 12.98
N GLU A 312 12.70 27.80 11.67
CA GLU A 312 11.65 27.74 10.63
C GLU A 312 11.74 26.42 9.83
N GLU A 313 11.85 25.30 10.56
CA GLU A 313 12.14 23.96 10.02
C GLU A 313 10.99 23.22 9.32
#